data_AF-A0A5F2BH14-F1
#
_entry.id   AF-A0A5F2BH14-F1
#
_cell.length_a   1.000
_cell.length_b   1.000
_cell.length_c   1.000
_cell.angle_alpha   90.00
_cell.angle_beta   90.00
_cell.angle_gamma   90.00
#
_symmetry.space_group_name_H-M   'P 1'
#
loop_
_entity.id
_entity.type
_entity.pdbx_description
1 polymer ?
#
loop_
_entity_poly.entity_id
_entity_poly.type
_entity_poly.pdbx_seq_one_letter_code
_entity_poly.pdbx_strand_id
1 'polypeptide(L)'
;MDFKKDLKDFFLIDIKNLKAVGFKFTDFKKWYKSFEKSNLNHNFSLSQIKNKYKDRLILEKFNLEERIPEPKPRNILYSSIFSCPDKYKDGLFRLEKLITEGGSLFHNLSRQIYKAPFSDGMFLDFGIHHFHLGNGPDDKFPNLIKGTDDVLYCIIYNEYAIFLQIGGHGIWNDTNLIELAFNEFGHIIEFPILKGIGPGNNFTMQERKKIRKKGANIITNLSGNACASLGGGIMKSGLSTKSLFRRDNLYSLYEELEIYVKTMIEENFEKLSPVLPTSNSGMFLKLIDPPKLHIIDTKSDFKAILDYNFESKTCNGLRCFNTNDMSIFQ
;
A
#
# COMPACT_ATOMS: atom_id res chain seq x y z
N MET A 1 -18.47 -5.21 -19.88
CA MET A 1 -17.79 -5.00 -18.60
C MET A 1 -16.28 -5.00 -18.81
N ASP A 2 -15.58 -4.24 -17.99
CA ASP A 2 -14.11 -4.23 -17.85
C ASP A 2 -13.82 -3.83 -16.40
N PHE A 3 -13.90 -4.80 -15.49
CA PHE A 3 -13.82 -4.55 -14.04
C PHE A 3 -12.45 -4.01 -13.64
N LYS A 4 -11.39 -4.43 -14.33
CA LYS A 4 -10.05 -3.87 -14.12
C LYS A 4 -10.00 -2.40 -14.48
N LYS A 5 -10.60 -1.99 -15.61
CA LYS A 5 -10.68 -0.58 -15.97
C LYS A 5 -11.55 0.20 -14.98
N ASP A 6 -12.68 -0.35 -14.54
CA ASP A 6 -13.54 0.30 -13.55
C ASP A 6 -12.81 0.50 -12.21
N LEU A 7 -12.06 -0.52 -11.74
CA LEU A 7 -11.19 -0.43 -10.58
C LEU A 7 -10.10 0.64 -10.75
N LYS A 8 -9.47 0.72 -11.92
CA LYS A 8 -8.50 1.77 -12.25
C LYS A 8 -9.14 3.15 -12.14
N ASP A 9 -10.31 3.33 -12.73
CA ASP A 9 -11.01 4.61 -12.73
C ASP A 9 -11.41 5.01 -11.29
N PHE A 10 -11.81 4.06 -10.45
CA PHE A 10 -12.02 4.27 -9.00
C PHE A 10 -10.76 4.81 -8.30
N PHE A 11 -9.61 4.15 -8.45
CA PHE A 11 -8.38 4.64 -7.83
C PHE A 11 -7.94 6.01 -8.35
N LEU A 12 -8.22 6.33 -9.62
CA LEU A 12 -7.91 7.65 -10.17
C LEU A 12 -8.77 8.76 -9.56
N ILE A 13 -10.01 8.45 -9.15
CA ILE A 13 -10.86 9.37 -8.38
C ILE A 13 -10.25 9.60 -6.99
N ASP A 14 -9.85 8.54 -6.28
CA ASP A 14 -9.17 8.66 -4.98
C ASP A 14 -7.91 9.51 -5.08
N ILE A 15 -7.09 9.29 -6.12
CA ILE A 15 -5.86 10.07 -6.35
C ILE A 15 -6.18 11.53 -6.59
N LYS A 16 -7.29 11.85 -7.29
CA LYS A 16 -7.75 13.23 -7.47
C LYS A 16 -8.13 13.85 -6.12
N ASN A 17 -8.81 13.12 -5.25
CA ASN A 17 -9.19 13.58 -3.91
C ASN A 17 -7.95 13.81 -3.02
N LEU A 18 -6.97 12.89 -3.05
CA LEU A 18 -5.69 13.05 -2.34
C LEU A 18 -4.93 14.31 -2.83
N LYS A 19 -4.90 14.55 -4.14
CA LYS A 19 -4.29 15.77 -4.69
C LYS A 19 -4.99 17.04 -4.21
N ALA A 20 -6.32 17.02 -4.09
CA ALA A 20 -7.10 18.16 -3.62
C ALA A 20 -6.76 18.54 -2.17
N VAL A 21 -6.36 17.58 -1.33
CA VAL A 21 -5.92 17.82 0.05
C VAL A 21 -4.40 17.95 0.22
N GLY A 22 -3.68 18.19 -0.87
CA GLY A 22 -2.27 18.58 -0.85
C GLY A 22 -1.24 17.47 -1.10
N PHE A 23 -1.66 16.22 -1.33
CA PHE A 23 -0.72 15.16 -1.70
C PHE A 23 -0.17 15.36 -3.11
N LYS A 24 1.13 15.12 -3.25
CA LYS A 24 1.89 15.29 -4.49
C LYS A 24 2.17 13.94 -5.12
N PHE A 25 1.76 13.79 -6.37
CA PHE A 25 2.09 12.66 -7.23
C PHE A 25 3.03 13.11 -8.34
N THR A 26 3.70 12.17 -8.99
CA THR A 26 4.58 12.48 -10.11
C THR A 26 3.79 13.09 -11.27
N ASP A 27 4.29 14.21 -11.80
CA ASP A 27 3.75 14.87 -12.99
C ASP A 27 3.99 14.05 -14.28
N PHE A 28 3.08 14.14 -15.24
CA PHE A 28 3.15 13.39 -16.49
C PHE A 28 4.44 13.70 -17.27
N LYS A 29 4.84 14.97 -17.40
CA LYS A 29 6.05 15.34 -18.16
C LYS A 29 7.31 14.77 -17.50
N LYS A 30 7.38 14.83 -16.16
CA LYS A 30 8.50 14.28 -15.40
C LYS A 30 8.58 12.76 -15.53
N TRP A 31 7.44 12.07 -15.40
CA TRP A 31 7.36 10.63 -15.60
C TRP A 31 7.72 10.24 -17.03
N TYR A 32 7.14 10.91 -18.03
CA TYR A 32 7.33 10.63 -19.44
C TYR A 32 8.80 10.71 -19.86
N LYS A 33 9.54 11.73 -19.40
CA LYS A 33 10.99 11.86 -19.64
C LYS A 33 11.78 10.64 -19.14
N SER A 34 11.39 10.07 -18.01
CA SER A 34 12.05 8.89 -17.43
C SER A 34 11.61 7.60 -18.14
N PHE A 35 10.34 7.54 -18.53
CA PHE A 35 9.74 6.45 -19.28
C PHE A 35 10.38 6.30 -20.67
N GLU A 36 10.48 7.39 -21.42
CA GLU A 36 11.08 7.43 -22.76
C GLU A 36 12.53 6.95 -22.75
N LYS A 37 13.34 7.47 -21.82
CA LYS A 37 14.74 7.04 -21.63
C LYS A 37 14.88 5.54 -21.35
N SER A 38 13.90 4.94 -20.66
CA SER A 38 13.93 3.53 -20.28
C SER A 38 13.35 2.61 -21.36
N ASN A 39 12.69 3.16 -22.38
CA ASN A 39 11.94 2.41 -23.38
C ASN A 39 12.29 2.86 -24.82
N LEU A 40 13.52 3.32 -25.05
CA LEU A 40 13.97 3.89 -26.34
C LEU A 40 13.74 2.97 -27.55
N ASN A 41 13.63 1.65 -27.34
CA ASN A 41 13.45 0.65 -28.40
C ASN A 41 12.00 0.14 -28.52
N HIS A 42 11.04 0.76 -27.84
CA HIS A 42 9.64 0.33 -27.85
C HIS A 42 8.71 1.42 -28.41
N ASN A 43 7.97 1.06 -29.46
CA ASN A 43 6.94 1.92 -30.04
C ASN A 43 5.62 1.74 -29.27
N PHE A 44 5.33 2.66 -28.34
CA PHE A 44 4.04 2.73 -27.65
C PHE A 44 3.12 3.76 -28.30
N SER A 45 1.86 3.41 -28.49
CA SER A 45 0.83 4.38 -28.85
C SER A 45 0.58 5.37 -27.71
N LEU A 46 0.00 6.53 -28.03
CA LEU A 46 -0.35 7.53 -27.02
C LEU A 46 -1.32 6.97 -25.96
N SER A 47 -2.24 6.08 -26.34
CA SER A 47 -3.16 5.43 -25.41
C SER A 47 -2.44 4.50 -24.45
N GLN A 48 -1.47 3.71 -24.95
CA GLN A 48 -0.63 2.85 -24.11
C GLN A 48 0.21 3.66 -23.12
N ILE A 49 0.80 4.78 -23.56
CA ILE A 49 1.57 5.69 -22.71
C ILE A 49 0.69 6.25 -21.59
N LYS A 50 -0.50 6.76 -21.92
CA LYS A 50 -1.44 7.27 -20.92
C LYS A 50 -1.87 6.19 -19.92
N ASN A 51 -2.08 4.96 -20.37
CA ASN A 51 -2.44 3.84 -19.50
C ASN A 51 -1.30 3.48 -18.53
N LYS A 52 -0.05 3.42 -19.02
CA LYS A 52 1.12 3.19 -18.16
C LYS A 52 1.33 4.30 -17.13
N TYR A 53 1.01 5.54 -17.46
CA TYR A 53 1.03 6.64 -16.49
C TYR A 53 -0.05 6.50 -15.41
N LYS A 54 -1.28 6.08 -15.78
CA LYS A 54 -2.33 5.76 -14.80
C LYS A 54 -1.85 4.68 -13.84
N ASP A 55 -1.23 3.61 -14.35
CA ASP A 55 -0.63 2.55 -13.52
C ASP A 55 0.45 3.08 -12.59
N ARG A 56 1.29 4.02 -13.07
CA ARG A 56 2.27 4.68 -12.21
C ARG A 56 1.61 5.42 -11.04
N LEU A 57 0.53 6.16 -11.28
CA LEU A 57 -0.15 6.90 -10.22
C LEU A 57 -0.78 5.97 -9.18
N ILE A 58 -1.33 4.83 -9.62
CA ILE A 58 -1.88 3.79 -8.72
C ILE A 58 -0.78 3.17 -7.86
N LEU A 59 0.39 2.87 -8.44
CA LEU A 59 1.55 2.40 -7.67
C LEU A 59 2.01 3.44 -6.62
N GLU A 60 1.98 4.74 -6.97
CA GLU A 60 2.32 5.81 -6.02
C GLU A 60 1.29 5.92 -4.88
N LYS A 61 0.01 5.69 -5.16
CA LYS A 61 -1.05 5.62 -4.14
C LYS A 61 -0.77 4.50 -3.15
N PHE A 62 -0.50 3.29 -3.64
CA PHE A 62 -0.18 2.17 -2.75
C PHE A 62 1.12 2.37 -1.98
N ASN A 63 2.14 2.98 -2.60
CA ASN A 63 3.39 3.33 -1.92
C ASN A 63 3.18 4.39 -0.82
N LEU A 64 2.20 5.27 -0.97
CA LEU A 64 1.78 6.19 0.08
C LEU A 64 1.10 5.43 1.23
N GLU A 65 0.09 4.62 0.90
CA GLU A 65 -0.70 3.90 1.90
C GLU A 65 0.13 2.95 2.75
N GLU A 66 1.11 2.25 2.16
CA GLU A 66 2.00 1.36 2.92
C GLU A 66 2.79 2.07 4.02
N ARG A 67 3.11 3.35 3.83
CA ARG A 67 3.85 4.16 4.81
C ARG A 67 2.96 4.76 5.90
N ILE A 68 1.64 4.55 5.82
CA ILE A 68 0.67 5.03 6.80
C ILE A 68 0.20 3.80 7.58
N PRO A 69 0.63 3.63 8.84
CA PRO A 69 0.11 2.59 9.70
C PRO A 69 -1.41 2.68 9.82
N GLU A 70 -2.08 1.55 9.69
CA GLU A 70 -3.53 1.46 9.91
C GLU A 70 -3.88 1.90 11.35
N PRO A 71 -4.89 2.77 11.54
CA PRO A 71 -5.39 3.14 12.86
C PRO A 71 -6.08 1.93 13.53
N LYS A 72 -5.34 1.24 14.40
CA LYS A 72 -5.87 0.15 15.23
C LYS A 72 -5.06 0.02 16.53
N PRO A 73 -5.69 -0.42 17.64
CA PRO A 73 -5.02 -0.61 18.92
C PRO A 73 -3.82 -1.55 18.78
N ARG A 74 -2.71 -1.24 19.43
CA ARG A 74 -1.52 -2.10 19.46
C ARG A 74 -0.86 -2.12 20.82
N ASN A 75 -0.29 -3.27 21.16
CA ASN A 75 0.59 -3.44 22.30
C ASN A 75 1.96 -2.84 22.00
N ILE A 76 2.53 -2.12 22.97
CA ILE A 76 3.83 -1.49 22.82
C ILE A 76 4.89 -2.38 23.47
N LEU A 77 5.95 -2.65 22.71
CA LEU A 77 7.14 -3.36 23.18
C LEU A 77 8.34 -2.43 23.05
N TYR A 78 9.24 -2.48 24.02
CA TYR A 78 10.46 -1.67 24.03
C TYR A 78 11.66 -2.59 23.88
N SER A 79 12.62 -2.19 23.05
CA SER A 79 13.91 -2.88 22.97
C SER A 79 14.68 -2.75 24.29
N SER A 80 15.65 -3.64 24.50
CA SER A 80 16.50 -3.60 25.70
C SER A 80 17.33 -2.32 25.83
N ILE A 81 17.61 -1.65 24.70
CA ILE A 81 18.39 -0.40 24.65
C ILE A 81 17.52 0.85 24.61
N PHE A 82 16.19 0.70 24.66
CA PHE A 82 15.29 1.82 24.53
C PHE A 82 15.46 2.81 25.68
N SER A 83 15.62 4.09 25.35
CA SER A 83 15.68 5.18 26.31
C SER A 83 15.03 6.43 25.72
N CYS A 84 14.30 7.17 26.55
CA CYS A 84 13.62 8.40 26.17
C CYS A 84 14.28 9.62 26.85
N PRO A 85 14.95 10.49 26.08
CA PRO A 85 15.43 11.77 26.60
C PRO A 85 14.28 12.63 27.16
N ASP A 86 14.52 13.36 28.26
CA ASP A 86 13.49 14.14 28.96
C ASP A 86 12.68 15.06 28.04
N LYS A 87 13.36 15.72 27.08
CA LYS A 87 12.75 16.63 26.10
C LYS A 87 11.67 15.99 25.21
N TYR A 88 11.59 14.65 25.13
CA TYR A 88 10.61 13.94 24.31
C TYR A 88 9.57 13.16 25.10
N LYS A 89 9.61 13.16 26.45
CA LYS A 89 8.69 12.37 27.29
C LYS A 89 7.23 12.66 26.98
N ASP A 90 6.86 13.94 26.88
CA ASP A 90 5.47 14.32 26.58
C ASP A 90 5.02 13.88 25.18
N GLY A 91 5.93 13.99 24.19
CA GLY A 91 5.67 13.55 22.81
C GLY A 91 5.52 12.05 22.70
N LEU A 92 6.38 11.30 23.40
CA LEU A 92 6.32 9.85 23.47
C LEU A 92 5.02 9.39 24.15
N PHE A 93 4.68 9.95 25.32
CA PHE A 93 3.46 9.61 26.05
C PHE A 93 2.19 9.78 25.20
N ARG A 94 2.09 10.89 24.44
CA ARG A 94 0.96 11.10 23.52
C ARG A 94 0.91 10.08 22.39
N LEU A 95 2.08 9.72 21.84
CA LEU A 95 2.16 8.72 20.77
C LEU A 95 1.82 7.32 21.29
N GLU A 96 2.30 6.94 22.48
CA GLU A 96 1.96 5.67 23.14
C GLU A 96 0.45 5.56 23.35
N LYS A 97 -0.17 6.63 23.87
CA LYS A 97 -1.63 6.69 24.03
C LYS A 97 -2.36 6.48 22.70
N LEU A 98 -1.98 7.22 21.64
CA LEU A 98 -2.56 7.04 20.30
C LEU A 98 -2.44 5.61 19.80
N ILE A 99 -1.28 4.96 20.00
CA ILE A 99 -1.04 3.59 19.57
C ILE A 99 -1.95 2.60 20.32
N THR A 100 -2.02 2.72 21.64
CA THR A 100 -2.84 1.83 22.48
C THR A 100 -4.34 2.00 22.25
N GLU A 101 -4.79 3.21 21.90
CA GLU A 101 -6.20 3.51 21.61
C GLU A 101 -6.58 3.28 20.14
N GLY A 102 -5.60 3.00 19.27
CA GLY A 102 -5.82 2.81 17.84
C GLY A 102 -6.04 4.08 17.04
N GLY A 103 -5.57 5.21 17.54
CA GLY A 103 -5.55 6.48 16.84
C GLY A 103 -4.66 6.48 15.59
N SER A 104 -4.88 7.45 14.71
CA SER A 104 -4.08 7.60 13.50
C SER A 104 -2.68 8.13 13.82
N LEU A 105 -1.67 7.38 13.39
CA LEU A 105 -0.25 7.76 13.53
C LEU A 105 0.21 8.73 12.44
N PHE A 106 -0.67 9.12 11.52
CA PHE A 106 -0.37 10.00 10.39
C PHE A 106 0.32 11.30 10.82
N HIS A 107 -0.15 11.91 11.91
CA HIS A 107 0.36 13.19 12.42
C HIS A 107 1.83 13.12 12.84
N ASN A 108 2.31 11.95 13.26
CA ASN A 108 3.69 11.75 13.69
C ASN A 108 4.64 11.40 12.54
N LEU A 109 4.14 11.22 11.32
CA LEU A 109 4.97 10.90 10.16
C LEU A 109 5.74 12.13 9.64
N SER A 110 6.79 11.87 8.87
CA SER A 110 7.57 12.96 8.26
C SER A 110 6.76 13.73 7.21
N ARG A 111 7.16 14.98 6.96
CA ARG A 111 6.62 15.84 5.89
C ARG A 111 6.68 15.19 4.49
N GLN A 112 7.53 14.18 4.29
CA GLN A 112 7.63 13.45 3.02
C GLN A 112 6.40 12.54 2.78
N ILE A 113 5.55 12.33 3.78
CA ILE A 113 4.30 11.57 3.61
C ILE A 113 3.39 12.21 2.56
N TYR A 114 3.40 13.54 2.44
CA TYR A 114 2.66 14.25 1.38
C TYR A 114 3.19 14.01 -0.03
N LYS A 115 4.30 13.29 -0.21
CA LYS A 115 4.81 12.89 -1.53
C LYS A 115 4.54 11.40 -1.73
N ALA A 116 3.54 11.09 -2.53
CA ALA A 116 3.21 9.72 -2.90
C ALA A 116 4.39 8.93 -3.50
N PRO A 117 5.26 9.51 -4.36
CA PRO A 117 6.43 8.80 -4.90
C PRO A 117 7.67 8.78 -3.99
N PHE A 118 7.57 9.23 -2.73
CA PHE A 118 8.73 9.23 -1.84
C PHE A 118 9.18 7.80 -1.52
N SER A 119 10.49 7.57 -1.67
CA SER A 119 11.16 6.31 -1.37
C SER A 119 11.76 6.41 0.03
N ASP A 120 11.08 5.85 1.02
CA ASP A 120 11.63 5.73 2.36
C ASP A 120 12.52 4.48 2.42
N GLY A 121 13.83 4.64 2.30
CA GLY A 121 14.74 3.51 2.25
C GLY A 121 14.77 2.67 3.54
N MET A 122 14.48 3.27 4.69
CA MET A 122 14.47 2.57 5.97
C MET A 122 13.20 1.75 6.13
N PHE A 123 12.06 2.35 5.82
CA PHE A 123 10.79 1.62 5.81
C PHE A 123 10.76 0.52 4.74
N LEU A 124 11.16 0.83 3.50
CA LEU A 124 11.05 -0.12 2.39
C LEU A 124 12.02 -1.30 2.50
N ASP A 125 13.20 -1.11 3.08
CA ASP A 125 14.14 -2.22 3.26
C ASP A 125 13.87 -2.94 4.59
N PHE A 126 13.74 -2.21 5.70
CA PHE A 126 13.74 -2.78 7.04
C PHE A 126 12.37 -2.80 7.72
N GLY A 127 11.33 -2.19 7.14
CA GLY A 127 10.01 -2.10 7.78
C GLY A 127 9.95 -1.14 8.98
N ILE A 128 11.00 -0.34 9.19
CA ILE A 128 11.10 0.56 10.34
C ILE A 128 10.56 1.95 9.96
N HIS A 129 9.57 2.42 10.72
CA HIS A 129 9.02 3.76 10.66
C HIS A 129 9.85 4.71 11.54
N HIS A 130 9.80 6.00 11.21
CA HIS A 130 10.31 7.05 12.08
C HIS A 130 9.19 8.04 12.42
N PHE A 131 8.92 8.19 13.72
CA PHE A 131 7.88 9.07 14.23
C PHE A 131 8.49 10.28 14.94
N HIS A 132 7.99 11.47 14.60
CA HIS A 132 8.33 12.70 15.30
C HIS A 132 7.61 12.78 16.64
N LEU A 133 8.31 13.32 17.65
CA LEU A 133 7.85 13.44 19.03
C LEU A 133 7.69 14.91 19.46
N GLY A 134 7.47 15.80 18.50
CA GLY A 134 7.35 17.24 18.77
C GLY A 134 6.13 17.62 19.61
N ASN A 135 6.18 18.84 20.13
CA ASN A 135 5.06 19.48 20.80
C ASN A 135 4.35 20.41 19.81
N GLY A 136 3.06 20.19 19.59
CA GLY A 136 2.21 21.01 18.74
C GLY A 136 2.34 20.73 17.23
N PRO A 137 1.50 21.41 16.42
CA PRO A 137 1.46 21.25 14.97
C PRO A 137 2.70 21.82 14.28
N ASP A 138 3.01 21.29 13.10
CA ASP A 138 4.06 21.79 12.23
C ASP A 138 3.63 23.10 11.54
N ASP A 139 4.52 24.09 11.50
CA ASP A 139 4.24 25.42 10.96
C ASP A 139 3.78 25.40 9.49
N LYS A 140 4.29 24.46 8.69
CA LYS A 140 3.98 24.37 7.25
C LYS A 140 2.95 23.30 6.93
N PHE A 141 2.82 22.29 7.79
CA PHE A 141 1.90 21.19 7.63
C PHE A 141 1.11 20.99 8.93
N PRO A 142 0.07 21.81 9.20
CA PRO A 142 -0.62 21.80 10.49
C PRO A 142 -1.24 20.44 10.91
N ASN A 143 -1.46 19.55 9.94
CA ASN A 143 -1.91 18.17 10.16
C ASN A 143 -0.76 17.19 10.53
N LEU A 144 0.46 17.68 10.68
CA LEU A 144 1.61 16.94 11.20
C LEU A 144 2.08 17.60 12.49
N ILE A 145 2.74 16.83 13.33
CA ILE A 145 3.44 17.33 14.51
C ILE A 145 4.76 17.94 14.07
N LYS A 146 5.19 18.99 14.79
CA LYS A 146 6.46 19.65 14.57
C LYS A 146 7.61 18.64 14.56
N GLY A 147 8.46 18.73 13.53
CA GLY A 147 9.67 17.92 13.45
C GLY A 147 10.65 18.18 14.61
N THR A 148 11.32 17.13 15.04
CA THR A 148 12.32 17.10 16.12
C THR A 148 13.68 16.68 15.57
N ASP A 149 14.76 16.90 16.33
CA ASP A 149 16.11 16.44 15.92
C ASP A 149 16.24 14.92 16.00
N ASP A 150 15.62 14.31 17.02
CA ASP A 150 15.53 12.86 17.19
C ASP A 150 14.12 12.37 16.88
N VAL A 151 14.04 11.14 16.41
CA VAL A 151 12.78 10.46 16.06
C VAL A 151 12.71 9.12 16.76
N LEU A 152 11.49 8.65 17.00
CA LEU A 152 11.26 7.28 17.43
C LEU A 152 11.36 6.36 16.22
N TYR A 153 12.31 5.43 16.26
CA TYR A 153 12.40 4.30 15.35
C TYR A 153 11.51 3.16 15.85
N CYS A 154 10.52 2.78 15.04
CA CYS A 154 9.49 1.83 15.43
C CYS A 154 9.15 0.86 14.29
N ILE A 155 9.00 -0.43 14.60
CA ILE A 155 8.38 -1.38 13.69
C ILE A 155 6.90 -1.49 14.07
N ILE A 156 6.01 -1.33 13.08
CA ILE A 156 4.59 -1.63 13.23
C ILE A 156 4.36 -3.00 12.62
N TYR A 157 3.95 -3.97 13.44
CA TYR A 157 3.76 -5.35 13.00
C TYR A 157 2.53 -5.97 13.67
N ASN A 158 1.49 -6.22 12.87
CA ASN A 158 0.20 -6.74 13.35
C ASN A 158 -0.35 -5.93 14.55
N GLU A 159 -0.49 -6.58 15.70
CA GLU A 159 -1.00 -6.03 16.96
C GLU A 159 0.09 -5.35 17.80
N TYR A 160 1.32 -5.20 17.28
CA TYR A 160 2.47 -4.67 18.03
C TYR A 160 3.03 -3.40 17.40
N ALA A 161 3.44 -2.47 18.28
CA ALA A 161 4.34 -1.37 17.97
C ALA A 161 5.64 -1.59 18.76
N ILE A 162 6.72 -1.92 18.06
CA ILE A 162 8.00 -2.27 18.66
C ILE A 162 8.92 -1.06 18.58
N PHE A 163 9.16 -0.43 19.72
CA PHE A 163 9.97 0.77 19.88
C PHE A 163 11.44 0.36 20.01
N LEU A 164 12.23 0.69 19.00
CA LEU A 164 13.62 0.26 18.91
C LEU A 164 14.56 1.27 19.57
N GLN A 165 14.43 2.56 19.24
CA GLN A 165 15.30 3.61 19.75
C GLN A 165 14.69 4.99 19.50
N ILE A 166 14.97 5.96 20.37
CA ILE A 166 14.86 7.39 20.03
C ILE A 166 16.27 7.91 19.71
N GLY A 167 16.46 8.45 18.50
CA GLY A 167 17.78 8.89 18.06
C GLY A 167 17.73 9.83 16.86
N GLY A 168 18.90 10.43 16.58
CA GLY A 168 19.04 11.45 15.56
C GLY A 168 18.76 10.96 14.14
N HIS A 169 18.37 11.89 13.28
CA HIS A 169 18.26 11.64 11.85
C HIS A 169 19.60 11.15 11.27
N GLY A 170 19.59 10.10 10.43
CA GLY A 170 20.75 9.76 9.59
C GLY A 170 21.09 8.29 9.46
N ILE A 171 20.62 7.44 10.39
CA ILE A 171 20.93 6.00 10.43
C ILE A 171 20.08 5.15 9.47
N TRP A 172 19.51 5.77 8.42
CA TRP A 172 18.52 5.15 7.52
C TRP A 172 18.98 3.90 6.77
N ASN A 173 20.30 3.70 6.68
CA ASN A 173 20.91 2.59 5.96
C ASN A 173 21.76 1.70 6.88
N ASP A 174 21.67 1.91 8.20
CA ASP A 174 22.35 1.08 9.19
C ASP A 174 21.49 -0.15 9.50
N THR A 175 22.12 -1.32 9.61
CA THR A 175 21.45 -2.59 9.95
C THR A 175 21.31 -2.81 11.45
N ASN A 176 21.95 -2.01 12.30
CA ASN A 176 21.96 -2.22 13.75
C ASN A 176 20.55 -2.34 14.36
N LEU A 177 19.61 -1.48 13.94
CA LEU A 177 18.25 -1.52 14.47
C LEU A 177 17.44 -2.74 13.99
N ILE A 178 17.67 -3.21 12.76
CA ILE A 178 16.99 -4.41 12.27
C ILE A 178 17.61 -5.69 12.83
N GLU A 179 18.92 -5.68 13.12
CA GLU A 179 19.63 -6.75 13.85
C GLU A 179 19.10 -6.86 15.29
N LEU A 180 18.95 -5.73 15.98
CA LEU A 180 18.33 -5.66 17.30
C LEU A 180 16.91 -6.23 17.26
N ALA A 181 16.09 -5.79 16.29
CA ALA A 181 14.73 -6.28 16.14
C ALA A 181 14.67 -7.79 15.88
N PHE A 182 15.59 -8.33 15.07
CA PHE A 182 15.69 -9.75 14.79
C PHE A 182 16.01 -10.55 16.06
N ASN A 183 17.02 -10.12 16.81
CA ASN A 183 17.47 -10.83 18.00
C ASN A 183 16.45 -10.81 19.14
N GLU A 184 15.81 -9.66 19.38
CA GLU A 184 14.90 -9.52 20.53
C GLU A 184 13.46 -9.91 20.19
N PHE A 185 13.01 -9.64 18.97
CA PHE A 185 11.61 -9.78 18.58
C PHE A 185 11.38 -10.74 17.40
N GLY A 186 12.39 -11.52 16.99
CA GLY A 186 12.25 -12.52 15.92
C GLY A 186 11.25 -13.64 16.23
N HIS A 187 10.85 -13.81 17.49
CA HIS A 187 9.76 -14.71 17.90
C HIS A 187 8.36 -14.09 17.73
N ILE A 188 8.27 -12.77 17.50
CA ILE A 188 7.02 -12.01 17.29
C ILE A 188 6.89 -11.60 15.82
N ILE A 189 7.98 -11.13 15.22
CA ILE A 189 8.03 -10.70 13.82
C ILE A 189 8.41 -11.90 12.95
N GLU A 190 7.58 -12.20 11.94
CA GLU A 190 7.96 -13.15 10.89
C GLU A 190 8.97 -12.50 9.93
N PHE A 191 10.26 -12.70 10.21
CA PHE A 191 11.33 -12.24 9.33
C PHE A 191 11.41 -13.10 8.07
N PRO A 192 11.61 -12.49 6.87
CA PRO A 192 11.66 -13.22 5.61
C PRO A 192 13.03 -13.89 5.40
N ILE A 193 13.28 -14.97 6.16
CA ILE A 193 14.49 -15.80 6.07
C ILE A 193 14.46 -16.60 4.77
N LEU A 194 15.54 -16.49 3.99
CA LEU A 194 15.71 -17.18 2.72
C LEU A 194 16.23 -18.60 2.95
N LYS A 195 15.32 -19.57 3.06
CA LYS A 195 15.67 -20.99 3.26
C LYS A 195 16.54 -21.50 2.10
N GLY A 196 17.62 -22.21 2.45
CA GLY A 196 18.57 -22.76 1.48
C GLY A 196 19.60 -21.75 0.94
N ILE A 197 19.56 -20.49 1.38
CA ILE A 197 20.54 -19.46 1.03
C ILE A 197 21.34 -19.12 2.30
N GLY A 198 22.65 -19.33 2.24
CA GLY A 198 23.57 -18.91 3.31
C GLY A 198 23.80 -17.40 3.34
N PRO A 199 24.34 -16.85 4.45
CA PRO A 199 24.66 -15.43 4.54
C PRO A 199 25.63 -15.00 3.44
N GLY A 200 25.38 -13.83 2.84
CA GLY A 200 26.19 -13.26 1.77
C GLY A 200 27.24 -12.26 2.29
N ASN A 201 27.66 -11.36 1.42
CA ASN A 201 28.54 -10.24 1.82
C ASN A 201 27.78 -9.23 2.68
N ASN A 202 28.44 -8.73 3.73
CA ASN A 202 27.97 -7.56 4.46
C ASN A 202 28.29 -6.28 3.66
N PHE A 203 27.37 -5.32 3.69
CA PHE A 203 27.53 -4.03 3.04
C PHE A 203 27.56 -2.92 4.08
N THR A 204 28.48 -1.96 3.92
CA THR A 204 28.51 -0.76 4.75
C THR A 204 27.25 0.10 4.52
N MET A 205 26.96 0.98 5.48
CA MET A 205 25.86 1.96 5.36
C MET A 205 25.93 2.78 4.05
N GLN A 206 27.14 3.15 3.62
CA GLN A 206 27.34 3.94 2.39
C GLN A 206 27.14 3.11 1.12
N GLU A 207 27.57 1.86 1.09
CA GLU A 207 27.33 0.95 -0.03
C GLU A 207 25.85 0.65 -0.16
N ARG A 208 25.18 0.34 0.95
CA ARG A 208 23.72 0.13 0.98
C ARG A 208 22.98 1.33 0.44
N LYS A 209 23.34 2.55 0.86
CA LYS A 209 22.77 3.79 0.34
C LYS A 209 22.96 3.92 -1.18
N LYS A 210 24.16 3.60 -1.71
CA LYS A 210 24.45 3.63 -3.15
C LYS A 210 23.61 2.61 -3.93
N ILE A 211 23.47 1.39 -3.41
CA ILE A 211 22.70 0.30 -4.03
C ILE A 211 21.21 0.64 -4.05
N ARG A 212 20.64 1.07 -2.91
CA ARG A 212 19.24 1.50 -2.82
C ARG A 212 18.94 2.67 -3.75
N LYS A 213 19.85 3.64 -3.91
CA LYS A 213 19.68 4.76 -4.86
C LYS A 213 19.57 4.30 -6.32
N LYS A 214 20.09 3.12 -6.65
CA LYS A 214 19.93 2.48 -7.97
C LYS A 214 18.67 1.61 -8.07
N GLY A 215 17.87 1.52 -7.01
CA GLY A 215 16.64 0.72 -6.93
C GLY A 215 16.89 -0.78 -6.90
N ALA A 216 18.00 -1.20 -6.29
CA ALA A 216 18.34 -2.60 -6.06
C ALA A 216 18.19 -2.95 -4.57
N ASN A 217 17.81 -4.20 -4.31
CA ASN A 217 17.64 -4.75 -2.96
C ASN A 217 18.89 -5.52 -2.52
N ILE A 218 19.06 -5.64 -1.20
CA ILE A 218 20.21 -6.30 -0.59
C ILE A 218 19.70 -7.39 0.33
N ILE A 219 20.20 -8.62 0.14
CA ILE A 219 20.03 -9.69 1.12
C ILE A 219 20.81 -9.26 2.37
N THR A 220 20.10 -9.11 3.47
CA THR A 220 20.68 -8.63 4.73
C THR A 220 20.96 -9.83 5.62
N ASN A 221 22.21 -9.96 6.07
CA ASN A 221 22.58 -11.00 7.02
C ASN A 221 22.13 -10.56 8.43
N LEU A 222 21.28 -11.36 9.07
CA LEU A 222 20.80 -11.13 10.44
C LEU A 222 21.09 -12.37 11.30
N SER A 223 21.93 -12.25 12.32
CA SER A 223 22.34 -13.34 13.21
C SER A 223 22.69 -14.66 12.48
N GLY A 224 23.43 -14.53 11.37
CA GLY A 224 23.85 -15.67 10.53
C GLY A 224 22.84 -16.14 9.49
N ASN A 225 21.64 -15.55 9.42
CA ASN A 225 20.61 -15.87 8.44
C ASN A 225 20.63 -14.88 7.26
N ALA A 226 20.42 -15.39 6.05
CA ALA A 226 20.16 -14.55 4.88
C ALA A 226 18.69 -14.12 4.86
N CYS A 227 18.42 -12.83 5.02
CA CYS A 227 17.06 -12.29 5.06
C CYS A 227 16.80 -11.38 3.87
N ALA A 228 15.61 -11.51 3.28
CA ALA A 228 15.08 -10.51 2.37
C ALA A 228 14.69 -9.23 3.15
N SER A 229 14.35 -8.16 2.42
CA SER A 229 13.87 -6.91 3.02
C SER A 229 12.54 -7.11 3.76
N LEU A 230 12.52 -6.92 5.08
CA LEU A 230 11.29 -6.96 5.90
C LEU A 230 10.24 -5.95 5.39
N GLY A 231 10.71 -4.78 4.93
CA GLY A 231 9.86 -3.76 4.32
C GLY A 231 9.26 -4.16 2.97
N GLY A 232 9.76 -5.23 2.33
CA GLY A 232 9.34 -5.72 1.01
C GLY A 232 10.23 -5.26 -0.15
N GLY A 233 11.13 -4.31 0.11
CA GLY A 233 12.12 -3.84 -0.85
C GLY A 233 11.63 -2.74 -1.78
N ILE A 234 12.56 -2.30 -2.62
CA ILE A 234 12.45 -1.13 -3.51
C ILE A 234 12.57 -1.59 -4.95
N MET A 235 11.74 -1.02 -5.83
CA MET A 235 11.83 -1.20 -7.27
C MET A 235 12.80 -0.19 -7.89
N LYS A 236 13.26 -0.44 -9.13
CA LYS A 236 14.01 0.52 -9.96
C LYS A 236 13.34 1.89 -10.07
N SER A 237 12.01 1.92 -9.98
CA SER A 237 11.19 3.13 -10.05
C SER A 237 11.18 3.97 -8.76
N GLY A 238 11.85 3.49 -7.71
CA GLY A 238 11.90 4.05 -6.36
C GLY A 238 10.67 3.73 -5.49
N LEU A 239 9.68 3.03 -6.02
CA LEU A 239 8.48 2.64 -5.27
C LEU A 239 8.66 1.30 -4.58
N SER A 240 7.81 1.05 -3.58
CA SER A 240 7.69 -0.25 -2.92
C SER A 240 7.41 -1.39 -3.89
N THR A 241 8.08 -2.52 -3.71
CA THR A 241 7.75 -3.77 -4.39
C THR A 241 6.37 -4.29 -3.98
N LYS A 242 5.96 -4.10 -2.71
CA LYS A 242 4.63 -4.51 -2.23
C LYS A 242 3.51 -3.77 -2.97
N SER A 243 3.75 -2.53 -3.39
CA SER A 243 2.76 -1.75 -4.15
C SER A 243 2.53 -2.32 -5.54
N LEU A 244 3.57 -2.90 -6.17
CA LEU A 244 3.43 -3.64 -7.42
C LEU A 244 2.59 -4.89 -7.23
N PHE A 245 2.96 -5.72 -6.25
CA PHE A 245 2.22 -6.96 -5.96
C PHE A 245 0.77 -6.67 -5.60
N ARG A 246 0.49 -5.64 -4.79
CA ARG A 246 -0.87 -5.22 -4.46
C ARG A 246 -1.67 -4.86 -5.70
N ARG A 247 -1.10 -4.07 -6.62
CA ARG A 247 -1.78 -3.72 -7.87
C ARG A 247 -2.05 -4.94 -8.73
N ASP A 248 -1.04 -5.79 -8.94
CA ASP A 248 -1.15 -6.93 -9.83
C ASP A 248 -2.15 -7.96 -9.28
N ASN A 249 -2.11 -8.24 -7.97
CA ASN A 249 -3.09 -9.10 -7.31
C ASN A 249 -4.51 -8.56 -7.43
N LEU A 250 -4.70 -7.25 -7.25
CA LEU A 250 -6.03 -6.63 -7.43
C LEU A 250 -6.48 -6.67 -8.89
N TYR A 251 -5.59 -6.44 -9.86
CA TYR A 251 -5.97 -6.53 -11.26
C TYR A 251 -6.38 -7.94 -11.66
N SER A 252 -5.59 -8.95 -11.27
CA SER A 252 -5.92 -10.35 -11.51
C SER A 252 -7.23 -10.75 -10.84
N LEU A 253 -7.42 -10.37 -9.57
CA LEU A 253 -8.67 -10.64 -8.86
C LEU A 253 -9.88 -10.07 -9.62
N TYR A 254 -9.84 -8.82 -10.06
CA TYR A 254 -11.00 -8.21 -10.72
C TYR A 254 -11.21 -8.74 -12.14
N GLU A 255 -10.17 -9.20 -12.83
CA GLU A 255 -10.29 -9.95 -14.09
C GLU A 255 -10.96 -11.32 -13.85
N GLU A 256 -10.60 -12.04 -12.78
CA GLU A 256 -11.23 -13.30 -12.39
C GLU A 256 -12.70 -13.10 -12.00
N LEU A 257 -13.02 -12.07 -11.21
CA LEU A 257 -14.39 -11.74 -10.83
C LEU A 257 -15.24 -11.37 -12.06
N GLU A 258 -14.65 -10.71 -13.06
CA GLU A 258 -15.34 -10.39 -14.30
C GLU A 258 -15.71 -11.66 -15.09
N ILE A 259 -14.79 -12.62 -15.19
CA ILE A 259 -15.04 -13.92 -15.82
C ILE A 259 -16.15 -14.66 -15.06
N TYR A 260 -16.05 -14.71 -13.74
CA TYR A 260 -17.06 -15.36 -12.90
C TYR A 260 -18.46 -14.76 -13.11
N VAL A 261 -18.59 -13.42 -13.12
CA VAL A 261 -19.88 -12.75 -13.37
C VAL A 261 -20.42 -13.05 -14.76
N LYS A 262 -19.57 -13.08 -15.80
CA LYS A 262 -19.98 -13.47 -17.16
C LYS A 262 -20.58 -14.86 -17.16
N THR A 263 -19.84 -15.83 -16.62
CA THR A 263 -20.28 -17.23 -16.56
C THR A 263 -21.59 -17.38 -15.79
N MET A 264 -21.73 -16.74 -14.62
CA MET A 264 -22.98 -16.79 -13.85
C MET A 264 -24.18 -16.22 -14.60
N ILE A 265 -24.00 -15.13 -15.34
CA ILE A 265 -25.07 -14.53 -16.15
C ILE A 265 -25.44 -15.44 -17.32
N GLU A 266 -24.45 -16.03 -17.98
CA GLU A 266 -24.66 -16.95 -19.11
C GLU A 266 -25.39 -18.24 -18.66
N GLU A 267 -24.94 -18.87 -17.58
CA GLU A 267 -25.51 -20.11 -17.04
C GLU A 267 -26.93 -19.92 -16.47
N ASN A 268 -27.24 -18.73 -15.97
CA ASN A 268 -28.55 -18.41 -15.39
C ASN A 268 -29.40 -17.51 -16.29
N PHE A 269 -29.05 -17.39 -17.58
CA PHE A 269 -29.69 -16.44 -18.49
C PHE A 269 -31.21 -16.58 -18.53
N GLU A 270 -31.74 -17.82 -18.62
CA GLU A 270 -33.19 -18.05 -18.63
C GLU A 270 -33.88 -17.54 -17.35
N LYS A 271 -33.27 -17.78 -16.19
CA LYS A 271 -33.79 -17.32 -14.89
C LYS A 271 -33.65 -15.81 -14.69
N LEU A 272 -32.60 -15.24 -15.26
CA LEU A 272 -32.32 -13.80 -15.20
C LEU A 272 -33.14 -13.03 -16.24
N SER A 273 -33.57 -13.67 -17.33
CA SER A 273 -34.32 -13.04 -18.43
C SER A 273 -35.48 -12.14 -18.00
N PRO A 274 -36.27 -12.42 -16.94
CA PRO A 274 -37.36 -11.54 -16.51
C PRO A 274 -36.89 -10.23 -15.88
N VAL A 275 -35.70 -10.22 -15.28
CA VAL A 275 -35.09 -9.04 -14.66
C VAL A 275 -34.04 -8.36 -15.55
N LEU A 276 -33.63 -9.05 -16.63
CA LEU A 276 -32.73 -8.51 -17.63
C LEU A 276 -33.46 -7.56 -18.59
N PRO A 277 -32.76 -6.59 -19.19
CA PRO A 277 -33.37 -5.64 -20.10
C PRO A 277 -33.82 -6.36 -21.37
N THR A 278 -35.09 -6.22 -21.73
CA THR A 278 -35.69 -6.83 -22.94
C THR A 278 -35.15 -6.25 -24.26
N SER A 279 -34.26 -5.25 -24.22
CA SER A 279 -33.75 -4.62 -25.43
C SER A 279 -32.70 -5.50 -26.14
N ASN A 280 -32.83 -5.62 -27.46
CA ASN A 280 -31.88 -6.27 -28.38
C ASN A 280 -30.44 -5.68 -28.36
N SER A 281 -30.11 -4.78 -27.43
CA SER A 281 -28.83 -4.08 -27.41
C SER A 281 -27.74 -4.76 -26.56
N GLY A 282 -28.06 -5.83 -25.82
CA GLY A 282 -27.14 -6.50 -24.89
C GLY A 282 -26.92 -5.71 -23.60
N MET A 283 -26.34 -6.35 -22.57
CA MET A 283 -26.06 -5.71 -21.27
C MET A 283 -24.75 -4.91 -21.29
N PHE A 284 -24.76 -3.70 -20.72
CA PHE A 284 -23.58 -2.84 -20.59
C PHE A 284 -23.19 -2.68 -19.13
N LEU A 285 -22.72 -3.79 -18.55
CA LEU A 285 -22.34 -3.86 -17.16
C LEU A 285 -21.08 -3.04 -16.82
N LYS A 286 -21.17 -2.31 -15.71
CA LYS A 286 -20.11 -1.50 -15.11
C LYS A 286 -20.05 -1.73 -13.61
N LEU A 287 -18.84 -1.89 -13.09
CA LEU A 287 -18.56 -1.91 -11.66
C LEU A 287 -18.44 -0.47 -11.13
N ILE A 288 -19.23 -0.13 -10.11
CA ILE A 288 -19.31 1.26 -9.58
C ILE A 288 -18.81 1.41 -8.15
N ASP A 289 -18.71 0.32 -7.39
CA ASP A 289 -18.18 0.29 -6.03
C ASP A 289 -17.27 -0.93 -5.90
N PRO A 290 -16.02 -0.89 -6.42
CA PRO A 290 -15.10 -2.02 -6.42
C PRO A 290 -14.94 -2.69 -5.04
N PRO A 291 -14.88 -1.95 -3.91
CA PRO A 291 -14.91 -2.59 -2.58
C PRO A 291 -16.15 -3.44 -2.31
N LYS A 292 -17.33 -3.07 -2.83
CA LYS A 292 -18.62 -3.75 -2.57
C LYS A 292 -19.15 -4.57 -3.74
N LEU A 293 -18.41 -4.57 -4.86
CA LEU A 293 -18.72 -5.27 -6.09
C LEU A 293 -20.14 -5.00 -6.61
N HIS A 294 -20.57 -3.74 -6.51
CA HIS A 294 -21.84 -3.28 -7.08
C HIS A 294 -21.68 -3.09 -8.59
N ILE A 295 -22.52 -3.78 -9.34
CA ILE A 295 -22.54 -3.81 -10.79
C ILE A 295 -23.86 -3.19 -11.25
N ILE A 296 -23.82 -2.30 -12.23
CA ILE A 296 -25.02 -1.74 -12.87
C ILE A 296 -24.93 -1.97 -14.36
N ASP A 297 -26.07 -2.17 -15.00
CA ASP A 297 -26.15 -1.96 -16.44
C ASP A 297 -26.28 -0.46 -16.71
N THR A 298 -25.47 0.06 -17.62
CA THR A 298 -25.48 1.48 -17.99
C THR A 298 -26.58 1.85 -18.98
N LYS A 299 -27.36 0.87 -19.46
CA LYS A 299 -28.48 1.07 -20.40
C LYS A 299 -29.84 0.62 -19.88
N SER A 300 -29.92 0.18 -18.63
CA SER A 300 -31.15 -0.27 -18.01
C SER A 300 -31.13 -0.05 -16.50
N ASP A 301 -32.23 -0.38 -15.82
CA ASP A 301 -32.32 -0.33 -14.35
C ASP A 301 -31.76 -1.59 -13.67
N PHE A 302 -31.14 -2.50 -14.42
CA PHE A 302 -30.55 -3.71 -13.86
C PHE A 302 -29.36 -3.38 -12.95
N LYS A 303 -29.38 -3.99 -11.75
CA LYS A 303 -28.29 -3.91 -10.77
C LYS A 303 -27.96 -5.31 -10.29
N ALA A 304 -26.70 -5.54 -9.96
CA ALA A 304 -26.26 -6.75 -9.31
C ALA A 304 -25.21 -6.45 -8.24
N ILE A 305 -25.13 -7.34 -7.25
CA ILE A 305 -24.12 -7.33 -6.20
C ILE A 305 -23.47 -8.71 -6.21
N LEU A 306 -22.16 -8.74 -6.45
CA LEU A 306 -21.38 -9.96 -6.34
C LEU A 306 -21.03 -10.18 -4.85
N ASP A 307 -21.52 -11.28 -4.29
CA ASP A 307 -21.20 -11.65 -2.91
C ASP A 307 -19.84 -12.33 -2.87
N TYR A 308 -18.79 -11.57 -2.56
CA TYR A 308 -17.42 -12.07 -2.50
C TYR A 308 -16.83 -11.81 -1.11
N ASN A 309 -16.30 -12.87 -0.49
CA ASN A 309 -15.52 -12.75 0.72
C ASN A 309 -14.04 -12.58 0.35
N PHE A 310 -13.50 -11.38 0.61
CA PHE A 310 -12.11 -11.05 0.30
C PHE A 310 -11.08 -11.77 1.20
N GLU A 311 -11.47 -12.21 2.39
CA GLU A 311 -10.58 -12.93 3.31
C GLU A 311 -10.41 -14.40 2.89
N SER A 312 -11.53 -15.11 2.70
CA SER A 312 -11.52 -16.50 2.22
C SER A 312 -11.29 -16.62 0.72
N LYS A 313 -11.37 -15.50 -0.01
CA LYS A 313 -11.33 -15.43 -1.49
C LYS A 313 -12.40 -16.29 -2.16
N THR A 314 -13.58 -16.37 -1.55
CA THR A 314 -14.70 -17.18 -2.05
C THR A 314 -15.80 -16.31 -2.60
N CYS A 315 -16.39 -16.71 -3.72
CA CYS A 315 -17.61 -16.12 -4.24
C CYS A 315 -18.83 -16.93 -3.78
N ASN A 316 -19.80 -16.27 -3.15
CA ASN A 316 -20.99 -16.85 -2.57
C ASN A 316 -22.24 -16.71 -3.45
N GLY A 317 -22.12 -16.02 -4.59
CA GLY A 317 -23.20 -15.89 -5.58
C GLY A 317 -23.38 -14.47 -6.12
N LEU A 318 -24.36 -14.31 -7.01
CA LEU A 318 -24.69 -13.04 -7.66
C LEU A 318 -26.14 -12.65 -7.34
N ARG A 319 -26.32 -11.57 -6.59
CA ARG A 319 -27.66 -11.04 -6.27
C ARG A 319 -28.06 -10.01 -7.30
N CYS A 320 -29.18 -10.22 -7.99
CA CYS A 320 -29.66 -9.32 -9.04
C CYS A 320 -30.92 -8.59 -8.58
N PHE A 321 -31.06 -7.35 -9.01
CA PHE A 321 -32.15 -6.47 -8.62
C PHE A 321 -32.69 -5.77 -9.87
N ASN A 322 -34.01 -5.81 -10.02
CA ASN A 322 -34.73 -4.85 -10.84
C ASN A 322 -35.45 -3.90 -9.88
N THR A 323 -35.67 -2.63 -10.23
CA THR A 323 -36.36 -1.66 -9.34
C THR A 323 -37.78 -2.10 -8.95
N ASN A 324 -38.31 -3.13 -9.62
CA ASN A 324 -39.65 -3.71 -9.38
C ASN A 324 -39.69 -5.11 -8.77
N ASP A 325 -38.56 -5.82 -8.56
CA ASP A 325 -38.56 -7.15 -7.90
C ASP A 325 -37.16 -7.57 -7.41
N MET A 326 -37.11 -8.15 -6.20
CA MET A 326 -35.89 -8.71 -5.60
C MET A 326 -35.84 -10.23 -5.81
N SER A 327 -34.87 -10.71 -6.59
CA SER A 327 -34.59 -12.13 -6.78
C SER A 327 -33.13 -12.45 -6.45
N ILE A 328 -32.89 -13.36 -5.51
CA ILE A 328 -31.55 -13.84 -5.14
C ILE A 328 -31.22 -15.06 -6.00
N PHE A 329 -30.07 -15.06 -6.67
CA PHE A 329 -29.54 -16.22 -7.39
C PHE A 329 -28.33 -16.75 -6.62
N GLN A 330 -28.41 -18.01 -6.17
CA GLN A 330 -27.32 -18.74 -5.50
C GLN A 330 -26.54 -19.56 -6.52
#